data_AF-A0A133XK54-F1
#
_entry.id   AF-A0A133XK54-F1
#
_cell.length_a   1.000
_cell.length_b   1.000
_cell.length_c   1.000
_cell.angle_alpha   90.00
_cell.angle_beta   90.00
_cell.angle_gamma   90.00
#
_symmetry.space_group_name_H-M   'P 1'
#
loop_
_entity.id
_entity.type
_entity.pdbx_description
1 polymer ?
#
loop_
_entity_poly.entity_id
_entity_poly.type
_entity_poly.pdbx_seq_one_letter_code
_entity_poly.pdbx_strand_id
1 'polypeptide(L)'
;MSIVPIALHNRNEMMKYQPLLIAALLAAPFHAFAADAVKIDIYLAGNLKQSVSLVGPNASVKVAAAGVPNTTLEFRLIAPEPLIVEMKETTTDGEVIGRIKMPTPGSSFAVADIKGAKFHSPYLLVRQD
;
A
#
# COMPACT_ATOMS: atom_id res chain seq x y z
N MET A 1 5.08 -80.61 8.22
CA MET A 1 4.35 -79.75 7.26
C MET A 1 3.30 -78.98 8.06
N SER A 2 3.57 -77.72 8.39
CA SER A 2 2.54 -76.75 8.79
C SER A 2 3.08 -75.34 8.57
N ILE A 3 2.20 -74.44 8.17
CA ILE A 3 2.43 -73.21 7.41
C ILE A 3 2.24 -72.00 8.34
N VAL A 4 3.02 -70.94 8.08
CA VAL A 4 3.11 -69.55 8.62
C VAL A 4 1.77 -68.93 9.16
N PRO A 5 1.80 -67.91 10.05
CA PRO A 5 1.91 -66.52 9.55
C PRO A 5 2.79 -65.55 10.39
N ILE A 6 3.44 -64.67 9.64
CA ILE A 6 4.03 -63.40 10.08
C ILE A 6 2.90 -62.45 10.49
N ALA A 7 2.96 -61.89 11.69
CA ALA A 7 2.09 -60.79 12.11
C ALA A 7 2.90 -59.49 12.15
N LEU A 8 2.77 -58.72 11.07
CA LEU A 8 3.25 -57.35 10.90
C LEU A 8 2.41 -56.43 11.84
N HIS A 9 2.98 -55.93 12.94
CA HIS A 9 2.26 -55.01 13.82
C HIS A 9 2.25 -53.59 13.26
N ASN A 10 1.17 -53.31 12.54
CA ASN A 10 0.44 -52.07 12.30
C ASN A 10 1.12 -50.71 12.57
N ARG A 11 1.27 -49.95 11.48
CA ARG A 11 1.47 -48.49 11.44
C ARG A 11 0.18 -47.79 11.92
N ASN A 12 0.12 -47.30 13.16
CA ASN A 12 -1.09 -46.60 13.64
C ASN A 12 -0.81 -45.35 14.51
N GLU A 13 0.28 -44.62 14.23
CA GLU A 13 0.67 -43.42 15.00
C GLU A 13 0.43 -42.09 14.23
N MET A 14 0.21 -42.14 12.91
CA MET A 14 0.18 -40.92 12.07
C MET A 14 -1.12 -40.09 12.08
N MET A 15 -2.23 -40.62 12.58
CA MET A 15 -3.55 -39.95 12.48
C MET A 15 -3.93 -39.07 13.68
N LYS A 16 -3.16 -39.07 14.79
CA LYS A 16 -3.56 -38.37 16.03
C LYS A 16 -3.07 -36.92 16.14
N TYR A 17 -2.05 -36.53 15.39
CA TYR A 17 -1.42 -35.20 15.52
C TYR A 17 -1.96 -34.15 14.55
N GLN A 18 -2.62 -34.57 13.46
CA GLN A 18 -3.20 -33.66 12.47
C GLN A 18 -4.28 -32.72 13.02
N PRO A 19 -5.26 -33.16 13.84
CA PRO A 19 -6.30 -32.25 14.34
C PRO A 19 -5.76 -31.23 15.35
N LEU A 20 -4.70 -31.57 16.09
CA LEU A 20 -4.08 -30.69 17.09
C LEU A 20 -3.34 -29.50 16.45
N LEU A 21 -2.66 -29.73 15.32
CA LEU A 21 -1.99 -28.67 14.57
C LEU A 21 -2.98 -27.67 13.96
N ILE A 22 -4.13 -28.15 13.48
CA ILE A 22 -5.16 -27.29 12.89
C ILE A 22 -5.82 -26.43 13.98
N ALA A 23 -6.11 -27.00 15.15
CA ALA A 23 -6.68 -26.27 16.27
C ALA A 23 -5.76 -25.15 16.78
N ALA A 24 -4.44 -25.40 16.82
CA ALA A 24 -3.45 -24.38 17.21
C ALA A 24 -3.35 -23.24 16.18
N LEU A 25 -3.51 -23.53 14.89
CA LEU A 25 -3.47 -22.51 13.84
C LEU A 25 -4.73 -21.62 13.84
N LEU A 26 -5.91 -22.18 14.16
CA LEU A 26 -7.16 -21.41 14.29
C LEU A 26 -7.22 -20.56 15.58
N ALA A 27 -6.55 -21.00 16.64
CA ALA A 27 -6.49 -20.27 17.91
C ALA A 27 -5.48 -19.11 17.88
N ALA A 28 -4.67 -18.99 16.82
CA ALA A 28 -3.78 -17.85 16.65
C ALA A 28 -4.64 -16.58 16.45
N PRO A 29 -4.49 -15.56 17.30
CA PRO A 29 -5.17 -14.30 17.10
C PRO A 29 -4.52 -13.60 15.89
N PHE A 30 -5.07 -13.84 14.70
CA PHE A 30 -4.77 -13.06 13.52
C PHE A 30 -5.31 -11.65 13.75
N HIS A 31 -4.48 -10.78 14.31
CA HIS A 31 -4.73 -9.36 14.32
C HIS A 31 -4.58 -8.87 12.87
N ALA A 32 -5.63 -9.05 12.08
CA ALA A 32 -5.76 -8.43 10.78
C ALA A 32 -5.91 -6.92 11.02
N PHE A 33 -4.78 -6.19 11.01
CA PHE A 33 -4.83 -4.75 10.87
C PHE A 33 -5.35 -4.46 9.46
N ALA A 34 -6.63 -4.12 9.36
CA ALA A 34 -7.16 -3.44 8.19
C ALA A 34 -6.50 -2.05 8.16
N ALA A 35 -5.36 -1.94 7.49
CA ALA A 35 -4.84 -0.64 7.09
C ALA A 35 -5.77 -0.13 6.00
N ASP A 36 -6.61 0.85 6.34
CA ASP A 36 -7.51 1.45 5.37
C ASP A 36 -6.69 2.05 4.22
N ALA A 37 -7.02 1.63 3.00
CA ALA A 37 -6.24 1.95 1.83
C ALA A 37 -6.60 3.36 1.39
N VAL A 38 -5.65 4.29 1.49
CA VAL A 38 -5.91 5.66 1.06
C VAL A 38 -5.71 5.77 -0.44
N LYS A 39 -6.77 6.16 -1.16
CA LYS A 39 -6.74 6.36 -2.60
C LYS A 39 -6.64 7.84 -2.96
N ILE A 40 -5.74 8.14 -3.88
CA ILE A 40 -5.46 9.49 -4.34
C ILE A 40 -5.46 9.49 -5.85
N ASP A 41 -6.31 10.33 -6.42
CA ASP A 41 -6.35 10.59 -7.85
C ASP A 41 -5.52 11.84 -8.16
N ILE A 42 -4.73 11.77 -9.23
CA ILE A 42 -3.84 12.83 -9.68
C ILE A 42 -4.34 13.31 -11.03
N TYR A 43 -4.80 14.56 -11.07
CA TYR A 43 -5.29 15.23 -12.26
C TYR A 43 -4.27 16.22 -12.78
N LEU A 44 -4.17 16.31 -14.11
CA LEU A 44 -3.41 17.36 -14.81
C LEU A 44 -4.27 17.88 -15.96
N ALA A 45 -4.46 19.21 -15.99
CA ALA A 45 -5.31 19.88 -16.98
C ALA A 45 -6.71 19.23 -17.10
N GLY A 46 -7.34 18.96 -15.95
CA GLY A 46 -8.69 18.36 -15.86
C GLY A 46 -8.78 16.87 -16.21
N ASN A 47 -7.67 16.21 -16.58
CA ASN A 47 -7.66 14.80 -16.94
C ASN A 47 -7.00 13.96 -15.84
N LEU A 48 -7.62 12.85 -15.46
CA LEU A 48 -7.02 11.86 -14.57
C LEU A 48 -5.78 11.28 -15.25
N LYS A 49 -4.62 11.43 -14.61
CA LYS A 49 -3.35 10.89 -15.11
C LYS A 49 -2.96 9.61 -14.41
N GLN A 50 -3.22 9.56 -13.10
CA GLN A 50 -2.82 8.44 -12.28
C GLN A 50 -3.75 8.35 -11.07
N SER A 51 -4.09 7.13 -10.68
CA SER A 51 -4.69 6.84 -9.38
C SER A 51 -3.71 5.98 -8.60
N VAL A 52 -3.49 6.31 -7.32
CA VAL A 52 -2.58 5.60 -6.44
C VAL A 52 -3.29 5.19 -5.16
N SER A 53 -2.95 4.01 -4.66
CA SER A 53 -3.45 3.49 -3.39
C SER A 53 -2.26 3.27 -2.45
N LEU A 54 -2.33 3.85 -1.26
CA LEU A 54 -1.29 3.76 -0.24
C LEU A 54 -1.86 3.01 0.96
N VAL A 55 -1.20 1.92 1.35
CA VAL A 55 -1.64 1.04 2.44
C VAL A 55 -0.52 0.90 3.47
N GLY A 56 -0.80 1.33 4.70
CA GLY A 56 0.12 1.20 5.82
C GLY A 56 1.09 2.37 6.01
N PRO A 57 1.77 2.42 7.16
CA PRO A 57 2.61 3.55 7.55
C PRO A 57 3.83 3.69 6.65
N ASN A 58 4.15 4.92 6.22
CA ASN A 58 5.26 5.25 5.32
C ASN A 58 5.21 4.55 3.96
N ALA A 59 4.04 4.03 3.56
CA ALA A 59 3.85 3.50 2.21
C ALA A 59 4.20 4.58 1.19
N SER A 60 4.97 4.20 0.17
CA SER A 60 5.36 5.11 -0.90
C SER A 60 5.14 4.49 -2.27
N VAL A 61 4.82 5.33 -3.23
CA VAL A 61 4.64 4.94 -4.64
C VAL A 61 5.34 5.95 -5.52
N LYS A 62 6.04 5.46 -6.54
CA LYS A 62 6.71 6.27 -7.55
C LYS A 62 5.98 6.11 -8.87
N VAL A 63 5.70 7.23 -9.53
CA VAL A 63 5.01 7.28 -10.81
C VAL A 63 5.73 8.27 -11.72
N ALA A 64 5.72 8.01 -13.02
CA ALA A 64 6.26 8.95 -13.99
C ALA A 64 5.36 10.19 -14.06
N ALA A 65 5.95 11.39 -14.09
CA ALA A 65 5.20 12.61 -14.29
C ALA A 65 4.62 12.65 -15.70
N ALA A 66 3.29 12.77 -15.80
CA ALA A 66 2.62 12.82 -17.10
C ALA A 66 2.98 14.11 -17.86
N GLY A 67 3.57 13.97 -19.04
CA GLY A 67 3.90 15.10 -19.92
C GLY A 67 5.20 15.83 -19.58
N VAL A 68 5.96 15.38 -18.57
CA VAL A 68 7.27 15.93 -18.24
C VAL A 68 8.33 14.82 -18.35
N PRO A 69 9.22 14.86 -19.36
CA PRO A 69 10.24 13.83 -19.52
C PRO A 69 11.22 13.84 -18.35
N ASN A 70 11.81 12.68 -18.05
CA ASN A 70 12.81 12.51 -16.99
C ASN A 70 12.38 13.02 -15.60
N THR A 71 11.07 13.06 -15.35
CA THR A 71 10.51 13.53 -14.08
C THR A 71 9.74 12.41 -13.40
N THR A 72 10.04 12.18 -12.13
CA THR A 72 9.38 11.15 -11.31
C THR A 72 8.68 11.82 -10.14
N LEU A 73 7.44 11.41 -9.88
CA LEU A 73 6.68 11.79 -8.70
C LEU A 73 6.69 10.63 -7.71
N GLU A 74 7.06 10.91 -6.47
CA GLU A 74 6.98 9.98 -5.35
C GLU A 74 5.97 10.52 -4.34
N PHE A 75 4.99 9.70 -3.97
CA PHE A 75 4.01 10.01 -2.95
C PHE A 75 4.24 9.09 -1.76
N ARG A 76 4.46 9.67 -0.58
CA ARG A 76 4.67 8.95 0.67
C ARG A 76 3.58 9.28 1.67
N LEU A 77 2.91 8.25 2.17
CA LEU A 77 1.88 8.37 3.21
C LEU A 77 2.55 8.66 4.55
N ILE A 78 2.33 9.85 5.08
CA ILE A 78 2.82 10.28 6.40
C ILE A 78 1.79 9.96 7.48
N ALA A 79 0.52 10.23 7.20
CA ALA A 79 -0.60 9.91 8.09
C ALA A 79 -1.86 9.60 7.27
N PRO A 80 -2.64 8.57 7.65
CA PRO A 80 -3.87 8.22 6.94
C PRO A 80 -5.03 9.17 7.28
N GLU A 81 -5.13 9.67 8.52
CA GLU A 81 -6.22 10.54 8.97
C GLU A 81 -5.73 11.63 9.95
N PRO A 82 -5.90 12.94 9.65
CA PRO A 82 -6.21 13.46 8.31
C PRO A 82 -5.13 13.02 7.32
N LEU A 83 -5.49 12.87 6.04
CA LEU A 83 -4.55 12.40 5.04
C LEU A 83 -3.40 13.41 4.87
N ILE A 84 -2.20 12.99 5.26
CA ILE A 84 -0.97 13.74 5.04
C ILE A 84 -0.08 12.93 4.12
N VAL A 85 0.23 13.50 2.97
CA VAL A 85 1.08 12.90 1.95
C VAL A 85 2.24 13.84 1.68
N GLU A 86 3.43 13.28 1.65
CA GLU A 86 4.60 13.97 1.14
C GLU A 86 4.74 13.64 -0.34
N MET A 87 4.76 14.66 -1.17
CA MET A 87 5.00 14.56 -2.60
C MET A 87 6.44 15.01 -2.86
N LYS A 88 7.22 14.18 -3.53
CA LYS A 88 8.53 14.52 -4.05
C LYS A 88 8.51 14.45 -5.57
N GLU A 89 9.01 15.48 -6.23
CA GLU A 89 9.27 15.51 -7.65
C GLU A 89 10.78 15.49 -7.87
N THR A 90 11.28 14.46 -8.55
CA THR A 90 12.69 14.34 -8.94
C THR A 90 12.78 14.60 -10.44
N THR A 91 13.58 15.59 -10.82
CA THR A 91 13.88 15.98 -12.21
C THR A 91 15.38 15.82 -12.49
N THR A 92 15.81 16.11 -13.72
CA THR A 92 17.24 16.23 -14.06
C THR A 92 17.92 17.36 -13.30
N ASP A 93 17.16 18.38 -12.90
CA ASP A 93 17.68 19.63 -12.36
C ASP A 93 17.69 19.64 -10.82
N GLY A 94 17.03 18.66 -10.18
CA GLY A 94 16.99 18.51 -8.73
C GLY A 94 15.71 17.85 -8.21
N GLU A 95 15.58 17.85 -6.88
CA GLU A 95 14.43 17.29 -6.17
C GLU A 95 13.65 18.39 -5.44
N VAL A 96 12.32 18.35 -5.54
CA VAL A 96 11.39 19.24 -4.85
C VAL A 96 10.49 18.39 -3.96
N ILE A 97 10.36 18.76 -2.68
CA ILE A 97 9.54 18.03 -1.72
C ILE A 97 8.49 18.98 -1.15
N GLY A 98 7.24 18.52 -1.08
CA GLY A 98 6.10 19.25 -0.54
C GLY A 98 5.21 18.36 0.30
N ARG A 99 4.60 18.93 1.34
CA ARG A 99 3.61 18.22 2.16
C ARG A 99 2.21 18.71 1.82
N ILE A 100 1.33 17.75 1.60
CA ILE A 100 -0.06 17.94 1.22
C ILE A 100 -0.93 17.39 2.35
N LYS A 101 -1.90 18.19 2.79
CA LYS A 101 -2.86 17.81 3.84
C LYS A 101 -4.26 17.86 3.25
N MET A 102 -4.94 16.73 3.26
CA MET A 102 -6.31 16.54 2.79
C MET A 102 -7.18 16.09 3.97
N PRO A 103 -7.92 17.02 4.60
CA PRO A 103 -8.53 16.77 5.90
C PRO A 103 -9.68 15.77 5.86
N THR A 104 -10.41 15.67 4.75
CA THR A 104 -11.57 14.78 4.61
C THR A 104 -11.52 14.02 3.28
N PRO A 105 -12.16 12.84 3.18
CA PRO A 105 -12.46 12.22 1.90
C PRO A 105 -13.20 13.20 0.96
N GLY A 106 -12.99 13.05 -0.34
CA GLY A 106 -13.48 13.98 -1.37
C GLY A 106 -12.73 15.32 -1.44
N SER A 107 -11.81 15.61 -0.52
CA SER A 107 -11.03 16.86 -0.58
C SER A 107 -9.98 16.83 -1.70
N SER A 108 -9.72 18.00 -2.26
CA SER A 108 -8.72 18.21 -3.28
C SER A 108 -7.66 19.21 -2.85
N PHE A 109 -6.45 19.07 -3.37
CA PHE A 109 -5.35 19.98 -3.10
C PHE A 109 -4.59 20.29 -4.40
N ALA A 110 -4.45 21.58 -4.73
CA ALA A 110 -3.65 22.01 -5.86
C ALA A 110 -2.18 22.09 -5.43
N VAL A 111 -1.30 21.37 -6.14
CA VAL A 111 0.15 21.34 -5.82
C VAL A 111 0.80 22.72 -5.94
N ALA A 112 0.24 23.60 -6.76
CA ALA A 112 0.67 25.00 -6.86
C ALA A 112 0.53 25.79 -5.53
N ASP A 113 -0.34 25.34 -4.62
CA ASP A 113 -0.60 26.01 -3.34
C ASP A 113 0.39 25.58 -2.23
N ILE A 114 1.32 24.66 -2.52
CA ILE A 114 2.34 24.25 -1.54
C ILE A 114 3.30 25.41 -1.29
N LYS A 115 3.30 25.91 -0.05
CA LYS A 115 4.20 26.97 0.37
C LYS A 115 5.66 26.47 0.37
N GLY A 116 6.53 27.19 -0.33
CA GLY A 116 7.97 26.92 -0.33
C GLY A 116 8.44 25.78 -1.24
N ALA A 117 7.53 25.16 -2.00
CA ALA A 117 7.88 24.15 -2.99
C ALA A 117 7.28 24.55 -4.35
N LYS A 118 8.11 24.54 -5.40
CA LYS A 118 7.68 24.87 -6.77
C LYS A 118 7.81 23.63 -7.63
N PHE A 119 6.69 22.95 -7.83
CA PHE A 119 6.59 21.81 -8.73
C PHE A 119 6.47 22.27 -10.18
N HIS A 120 6.91 21.43 -11.12
CA HIS A 120 6.93 21.78 -12.54
C HIS A 120 5.55 21.87 -13.17
N SER A 121 4.60 21.06 -12.68
CA SER A 121 3.25 20.99 -13.23
C SER A 121 2.18 21.29 -12.16
N PRO A 122 1.06 21.94 -12.55
CA PRO A 122 -0.03 22.29 -11.65
C PRO A 122 -0.94 21.07 -11.42
N TYR A 123 -0.41 20.05 -10.74
CA TYR A 123 -1.21 18.87 -10.41
C TYR A 123 -2.31 19.22 -9.41
N LEU A 124 -3.44 18.53 -9.54
CA LEU A 124 -4.52 18.53 -8.56
C LEU A 124 -4.62 17.12 -7.99
N LEU A 125 -4.38 16.98 -6.68
CA LEU A 125 -4.58 15.72 -5.97
C LEU A 125 -6.01 15.71 -5.41
N VAL A 126 -6.70 14.59 -5.52
CA VAL A 126 -8.01 14.38 -4.94
C VAL A 126 -7.96 13.14 -4.07
N ARG A 127 -8.33 13.26 -2.79
CA ARG A 127 -8.57 12.12 -1.93
C ARG A 127 -9.92 11.51 -2.34
N GLN A 128 -9.93 10.24 -2.75
CA GLN A 128 -11.19 9.56 -3.02
C GLN A 128 -11.96 9.30 -1.72
N ASP A 129 -13.29 9.16 -1.85
CA ASP A 129 -14.21 8.73 -0.79
C ASP A 129 -14.01 7.27 -0.37
#